data_AF-R9MBI7-F1
#
_entry.id   AF-R9MBI7-F1
#
_cell.length_a   1.000
_cell.length_b   1.000
_cell.length_c   1.000
_cell.angle_alpha   90.00
_cell.angle_beta   90.00
_cell.angle_gamma   90.00
#
_symmetry.space_group_name_H-M   'P 1'
#
loop_
_entity.id
_entity.type
_entity.pdbx_description
1 polymer ?
#
loop_
_entity_poly.entity_id
_entity_poly.type
_entity_poly.pdbx_seq_one_letter_code
_entity_poly.pdbx_strand_id
1 'polypeptide(L)'
;MNEKLSARRLAIVPTTHCSLNCKLCGDFLYGPVERRHIPLKDVCRDIDACFDLFDEVVWLQFVGGEVFVYPDFDKLLRYAVRYMDRFERLIIETNATIFPNPEEQEALLQYGDKLSIYISNYGQLSRARNQFVDFCEKYNIECNLKKYHDEDQYFGGWIDNTNPHDLKEPGYVLEANARNCPQNRIKNMHVYDGKLHRCANSCFMLEMGLFPPKEGDFVRLRDTSVSRDEKREIISQFYEHARRSCRYCKQKYMDILPRYPAAEQM
;
A
#
# COMPACT_ATOMS: atom_id res chain seq x y z
N MET A 1 12.01 16.73 23.87
CA MET A 1 11.35 17.19 22.63
C MET A 1 10.90 15.93 21.93
N ASN A 2 9.59 15.71 21.74
CA ASN A 2 9.12 14.55 20.99
C ASN A 2 9.65 14.65 19.56
N GLU A 3 10.28 13.58 19.08
CA GLU A 3 10.84 13.51 17.73
C GLU A 3 9.72 13.67 16.69
N LYS A 4 10.02 14.37 15.58
CA LYS A 4 9.06 14.58 14.49
C LYS A 4 8.77 13.23 13.83
N LEU A 5 7.51 12.82 13.83
CA LEU A 5 7.07 11.57 13.22
C LEU A 5 6.64 11.82 11.77
N SER A 6 7.43 11.33 10.82
CA SER A 6 7.20 11.50 9.38
C SER A 6 6.92 10.17 8.68
N ALA A 7 5.93 10.15 7.79
CA ALA A 7 5.77 9.09 6.80
C ALA A 7 6.10 9.63 5.41
N ARG A 8 7.07 9.03 4.70
CA ARG A 8 7.27 9.42 3.29
C ARG A 8 6.15 8.83 2.42
N ARG A 9 5.64 7.65 2.76
CA ARG A 9 4.47 7.06 2.11
C ARG A 9 3.52 6.55 3.17
N LEU A 10 2.28 7.01 3.12
CA LEU A 10 1.16 6.51 3.90
C LEU A 10 0.15 5.88 2.94
N ALA A 11 0.22 4.56 2.81
CA ALA A 11 -0.67 3.79 1.97
C ALA A 11 -1.91 3.35 2.75
N ILE A 12 -3.09 3.71 2.23
CA ILE A 12 -4.40 3.33 2.76
C ILE A 12 -5.00 2.26 1.85
N VAL A 13 -5.43 1.16 2.46
CA VAL A 13 -6.09 0.05 1.78
C VAL A 13 -7.59 0.06 2.12
N PRO A 14 -8.43 0.73 1.31
CA PRO A 14 -9.88 0.69 1.50
C PRO A 14 -10.48 -0.66 1.09
N THR A 15 -9.77 -1.45 0.27
CA THR A 15 -10.28 -2.72 -0.22
C THR A 15 -9.20 -3.73 -0.59
N THR A 16 -9.49 -5.00 -0.31
CA THR A 16 -8.79 -6.18 -0.84
C THR A 16 -9.55 -6.83 -2.01
N HIS A 17 -10.71 -6.30 -2.41
CA HIS A 17 -11.33 -6.70 -3.66
C HIS A 17 -10.52 -6.18 -4.84
N CYS A 18 -10.30 -7.04 -5.82
CA CYS A 18 -9.62 -6.72 -7.06
C CYS A 18 -10.41 -7.32 -8.22
N SER A 19 -10.40 -6.62 -9.35
CA SER A 19 -10.90 -7.11 -10.64
C SER A 19 -10.03 -8.22 -11.24
N LEU A 20 -8.83 -8.44 -10.69
CA LEU A 20 -7.89 -9.49 -11.09
C LEU A 20 -7.69 -10.51 -9.98
N ASN A 21 -7.16 -11.68 -10.34
CA ASN A 21 -6.81 -12.77 -9.44
C ASN A 21 -5.36 -13.23 -9.68
N CYS A 22 -4.42 -12.29 -9.59
CA CYS A 22 -3.02 -12.54 -9.91
C CYS A 22 -2.39 -13.55 -8.94
N LYS A 23 -1.86 -14.65 -9.47
CA LYS A 23 -1.21 -15.75 -8.73
C LYS A 23 -0.13 -15.29 -7.76
N LEU A 24 0.72 -14.35 -8.20
CA LEU A 24 1.88 -13.86 -7.45
C LEU A 24 1.65 -12.50 -6.75
N CYS A 25 0.39 -12.10 -6.56
CA CYS A 25 0.02 -10.80 -5.98
C CYS A 25 0.75 -10.52 -4.64
N GLY A 26 1.37 -9.35 -4.53
CA GLY A 26 2.09 -8.92 -3.32
C GLY A 26 1.19 -8.69 -2.10
N ASP A 27 -0.11 -8.51 -2.32
CA ASP A 27 -1.13 -8.37 -1.26
C ASP A 27 -1.83 -9.71 -0.95
N PHE A 28 -1.36 -10.80 -1.54
CA PHE A 28 -1.85 -12.17 -1.30
C PHE A 28 -3.34 -12.37 -1.59
N LEU A 29 -3.90 -11.62 -2.54
CA LEU A 29 -5.33 -11.63 -2.88
C LEU A 29 -5.81 -12.85 -3.67
N TYR A 30 -4.87 -13.65 -4.18
CA TYR A 30 -5.16 -15.02 -4.64
C TYR A 30 -5.14 -16.03 -3.48
N GLY A 31 -4.45 -15.69 -2.39
CA GLY A 31 -4.27 -16.53 -1.21
C GLY A 31 -5.41 -16.38 -0.19
N PRO A 32 -5.14 -16.64 1.10
CA PRO A 32 -6.17 -16.72 2.13
C PRO A 32 -6.62 -15.34 2.66
N VAL A 33 -6.11 -14.23 2.11
CA VAL A 33 -6.60 -12.89 2.48
C VAL A 33 -8.02 -12.75 1.94
N GLU A 34 -8.97 -12.53 2.86
CA GLU A 34 -10.37 -12.31 2.50
C GLU A 34 -10.49 -11.04 1.62
N ARG A 35 -11.17 -11.19 0.49
CA ARG A 35 -11.52 -10.06 -0.38
C ARG A 35 -12.75 -9.37 0.18
N ARG A 36 -12.57 -8.13 0.62
CA ARG A 36 -13.64 -7.31 1.18
C ARG A 36 -13.41 -5.82 0.96
N HIS A 37 -14.48 -5.06 1.14
CA HIS A 37 -14.42 -3.61 1.26
C HIS A 37 -14.43 -3.24 2.74
N ILE A 38 -13.53 -2.36 3.16
CA ILE A 38 -13.60 -1.76 4.50
C ILE A 38 -14.69 -0.69 4.47
N PRO A 39 -15.62 -0.63 5.44
CA PRO A 39 -16.66 0.40 5.44
C PRO A 39 -16.06 1.81 5.37
N LEU A 40 -16.65 2.71 4.55
CA LEU A 40 -16.14 4.06 4.35
C LEU A 40 -15.84 4.79 5.67
N LYS A 41 -16.79 4.72 6.61
CA LYS A 41 -16.65 5.33 7.96
C LYS A 41 -15.38 4.89 8.68
N ASP A 42 -14.96 3.64 8.48
CA ASP A 42 -13.85 3.03 9.19
C ASP A 42 -12.52 3.37 8.49
N VAL A 43 -12.51 3.46 7.16
CA VAL A 43 -11.38 4.02 6.39
C VAL A 43 -11.15 5.50 6.76
N CYS A 44 -12.22 6.30 6.84
CA CYS A 44 -12.12 7.70 7.25
C CYS A 44 -11.52 7.85 8.66
N ARG A 45 -11.97 7.03 9.62
CA ARG A 45 -11.41 7.01 10.99
C ARG A 45 -9.93 6.63 11.02
N ASP A 46 -9.50 5.73 10.13
CA ASP A 46 -8.10 5.36 10.02
C ASP A 46 -7.25 6.50 9.46
N ILE A 47 -7.76 7.22 8.47
CA ILE A 47 -7.12 8.42 7.92
C ILE A 47 -6.99 9.50 9.00
N ASP A 48 -8.07 9.78 9.74
CA ASP A 48 -8.07 10.74 10.84
C ASP A 48 -7.00 10.40 11.89
N ALA A 49 -6.96 9.14 12.32
CA ALA A 49 -5.96 8.66 13.28
C ALA A 49 -4.54 8.81 12.75
N CYS A 50 -4.30 8.56 11.45
CA CYS A 50 -2.98 8.74 10.87
C CYS A 50 -2.56 10.22 10.85
N PHE A 51 -3.43 11.14 10.43
CA PHE A 51 -3.09 12.57 10.39
C PHE A 51 -3.03 13.23 11.78
N ASP A 52 -3.58 12.59 12.82
CA ASP A 52 -3.31 12.93 14.21
C ASP A 52 -1.93 12.45 14.69
N LEU A 53 -1.50 11.26 14.24
CA LEU A 53 -0.23 10.65 14.64
C LEU A 53 0.98 11.24 13.92
N PHE A 54 0.90 11.49 12.62
CA PHE A 54 2.04 11.93 11.80
C PHE A 54 2.10 13.45 11.70
N ASP A 55 3.29 14.01 11.93
CA ASP A 55 3.56 15.43 11.77
C ASP A 55 3.75 15.81 10.29
N GLU A 56 4.21 14.86 9.47
CA GLU A 56 4.46 15.04 8.04
C GLU A 56 4.14 13.76 7.26
N VAL A 57 3.39 13.91 6.17
CA VAL A 57 3.14 12.85 5.18
C VAL A 57 3.60 13.36 3.83
N VAL A 58 4.56 12.71 3.16
CA VAL A 58 4.98 13.17 1.83
C VAL A 58 3.96 12.69 0.79
N TRP A 59 3.72 11.38 0.74
CA TRP A 59 2.76 10.76 -0.17
C TRP A 59 1.61 10.10 0.59
N LEU A 60 0.39 10.60 0.39
CA LEU A 60 -0.82 9.84 0.66
C LEU A 60 -1.06 8.92 -0.54
N GLN A 61 -1.34 7.64 -0.30
CA GLN A 61 -1.53 6.67 -1.38
C GLN A 61 -2.79 5.85 -1.14
N PHE A 62 -3.63 5.70 -2.16
CA PHE A 62 -4.69 4.69 -2.16
C PHE A 62 -4.24 3.48 -2.97
N VAL A 63 -4.21 2.31 -2.32
CA VAL A 63 -3.76 1.02 -2.89
C VAL A 63 -4.63 -0.12 -2.37
N GLY A 64 -4.31 -1.36 -2.74
CA GLY A 64 -4.98 -2.57 -2.29
C GLY A 64 -5.21 -3.50 -3.47
N GLY A 65 -6.41 -4.05 -3.58
CA GLY A 65 -6.82 -4.78 -4.77
C GLY A 65 -6.92 -3.88 -6.01
N GLU A 66 -8.13 -3.43 -6.34
CA GLU A 66 -8.33 -2.38 -7.35
C GLU A 66 -9.15 -1.26 -6.70
N VAL A 67 -8.58 -0.07 -6.55
CA VAL A 67 -9.25 1.01 -5.81
C VAL A 67 -10.53 1.46 -6.52
N PHE A 68 -10.59 1.37 -7.84
CA PHE A 68 -11.79 1.69 -8.62
C PHE A 68 -12.89 0.61 -8.57
N VAL A 69 -12.71 -0.49 -7.83
CA VAL A 69 -13.85 -1.36 -7.46
C VAL A 69 -14.47 -0.98 -6.12
N TYR A 70 -13.87 -0.05 -5.36
CA TYR A 70 -14.38 0.34 -4.06
C TYR A 70 -15.63 1.21 -4.22
N PRO A 71 -16.82 0.79 -3.71
CA PRO A 71 -18.09 1.45 -4.05
C PRO A 71 -18.21 2.91 -3.65
N ASP A 72 -17.45 3.35 -2.65
CA ASP A 72 -17.49 4.70 -2.08
C ASP A 72 -16.17 5.46 -2.36
N PHE A 73 -15.48 5.17 -3.46
CA PHE A 73 -14.16 5.74 -3.70
C PHE A 73 -14.21 7.25 -3.95
N ASP A 74 -15.22 7.74 -4.67
CA ASP A 74 -15.48 9.18 -4.82
C ASP A 74 -15.65 9.87 -3.45
N LYS A 75 -16.43 9.28 -2.54
CA LYS A 75 -16.66 9.82 -1.20
C LYS A 75 -15.40 9.80 -0.36
N LEU A 76 -14.60 8.73 -0.47
CA LEU A 76 -13.32 8.62 0.23
C LEU A 76 -12.32 9.68 -0.27
N LEU A 77 -12.24 9.89 -1.58
CA LEU A 77 -11.43 10.94 -2.18
C LEU A 77 -11.90 12.33 -1.71
N ARG A 78 -13.20 12.62 -1.74
CA ARG A 78 -13.74 13.89 -1.23
C ARG A 78 -13.48 14.07 0.28
N TYR A 79 -13.50 12.99 1.05
CA TYR A 79 -13.18 13.03 2.47
C TYR A 79 -11.72 13.44 2.72
N ALA A 80 -10.78 12.85 1.99
CA ALA A 80 -9.35 13.08 2.19
C ALA A 80 -8.86 14.48 1.74
N VAL A 81 -9.66 15.24 0.98
CA VAL A 81 -9.40 16.65 0.60
C VAL A 81 -9.13 17.53 1.83
N ARG A 82 -9.75 17.23 2.97
CA ARG A 82 -9.56 18.00 4.21
C ARG A 82 -8.12 17.95 4.77
N TYR A 83 -7.28 17.05 4.25
CA TYR A 83 -5.89 16.86 4.65
C TYR A 83 -4.91 17.30 3.55
N MET A 84 -5.37 18.03 2.53
CA MET A 84 -4.57 18.40 1.36
C MET A 84 -3.34 19.27 1.67
N ASP A 85 -3.37 20.00 2.78
CA ASP A 85 -2.25 20.77 3.35
C ASP A 85 -1.29 19.91 4.19
N ARG A 86 -1.67 18.67 4.52
CA ARG A 86 -0.91 17.73 5.34
C ARG A 86 -0.14 16.69 4.52
N PHE A 87 -0.27 16.70 3.19
CA PHE A 87 0.56 15.89 2.31
C PHE A 87 1.00 16.61 1.03
N GLU A 88 2.13 16.18 0.46
CA GLU A 88 2.67 16.78 -0.77
C GLU A 88 1.98 16.25 -2.03
N ARG A 89 1.74 14.93 -2.09
CA ARG A 89 1.18 14.25 -3.27
C ARG A 89 0.16 13.18 -2.88
N LEU A 90 -0.93 13.10 -3.65
CA LEU A 90 -1.83 11.96 -3.67
C LEU A 90 -1.41 11.02 -4.82
N ILE A 91 -1.14 9.76 -4.51
CA ILE A 91 -0.83 8.73 -5.50
C ILE A 91 -1.96 7.71 -5.54
N ILE A 92 -2.51 7.49 -6.74
CA ILE A 92 -3.47 6.42 -7.00
C ILE A 92 -2.75 5.30 -7.75
N GLU A 93 -2.67 4.10 -7.15
CA GLU A 93 -2.18 2.91 -7.86
C GLU A 93 -3.37 2.14 -8.45
N THR A 94 -3.30 1.78 -9.73
CA THR A 94 -4.37 1.01 -10.41
C THR A 94 -3.79 -0.03 -11.35
N ASN A 95 -4.51 -1.14 -11.52
CA ASN A 95 -4.26 -2.12 -12.59
C ASN A 95 -4.88 -1.70 -13.93
N ALA A 96 -5.64 -0.60 -13.95
CA ALA A 96 -6.33 -0.05 -15.11
C ALA A 96 -7.25 -1.05 -15.84
N THR A 97 -7.91 -1.93 -15.10
CA THR A 97 -9.03 -2.74 -15.62
C THR A 97 -10.35 -1.97 -15.62
N ILE A 98 -10.49 -0.96 -14.76
CA ILE A 98 -11.69 -0.14 -14.56
C ILE A 98 -11.26 1.32 -14.61
N PHE A 99 -11.98 2.11 -15.40
CA PHE A 99 -11.80 3.55 -15.48
C PHE A 99 -12.71 4.23 -14.45
N PRO A 100 -12.26 5.29 -13.76
CA PRO A 100 -13.10 6.01 -12.80
C PRO A 100 -14.41 6.49 -13.42
N ASN A 101 -15.49 6.32 -12.69
CA ASN A 101 -16.79 6.89 -13.05
C ASN A 101 -16.74 8.44 -12.96
N PRO A 102 -17.76 9.17 -13.46
CA PRO A 102 -17.73 10.63 -13.46
C PRO A 102 -17.54 11.28 -12.07
N GLU A 103 -18.13 10.71 -11.02
CA GLU A 103 -17.99 11.21 -9.65
C GLU A 103 -16.57 11.01 -9.11
N GLU A 104 -15.97 9.86 -9.40
CA GLU A 104 -14.57 9.57 -9.06
C GLU A 104 -13.61 10.49 -9.83
N GLN A 105 -13.88 10.76 -11.11
CA GLN A 105 -13.09 11.72 -11.89
C GLN A 105 -13.16 13.13 -11.29
N GLU A 106 -14.36 13.61 -10.95
CA GLU A 106 -14.52 14.92 -10.30
C GLU A 106 -13.80 14.96 -8.93
N ALA A 107 -13.90 13.88 -8.15
CA ALA A 107 -13.22 13.76 -6.87
C ALA A 107 -11.68 13.76 -7.01
N LEU A 108 -11.14 13.07 -8.01
CA LEU A 108 -9.71 13.08 -8.33
C LEU A 108 -9.22 14.48 -8.71
N LEU A 109 -9.97 15.20 -9.56
CA LEU A 109 -9.55 16.51 -10.06
C LEU A 109 -9.48 17.60 -8.99
N GLN A 110 -10.13 17.41 -7.82
CA GLN A 110 -9.98 18.32 -6.68
C GLN A 110 -8.55 18.40 -6.14
N TYR A 111 -7.72 17.40 -6.40
CA TYR A 111 -6.33 17.36 -5.93
C TYR A 111 -5.36 18.15 -6.82
N GLY A 112 -5.79 18.59 -8.01
CA GLY A 112 -4.99 19.43 -8.90
C GLY A 112 -3.58 18.87 -9.18
N ASP A 113 -2.57 19.71 -8.97
CA ASP A 113 -1.15 19.40 -9.17
C ASP A 113 -0.58 18.38 -8.16
N LYS A 114 -1.31 18.10 -7.07
CA LYS A 114 -0.95 17.07 -6.09
C LYS A 114 -1.34 15.67 -6.56
N LEU A 115 -2.13 15.51 -7.62
CA LEU A 115 -2.56 14.19 -8.08
C LEU A 115 -1.49 13.50 -8.95
N SER A 116 -1.28 12.21 -8.73
CA SER A 116 -0.55 11.35 -9.65
C SER A 116 -1.21 9.98 -9.78
N ILE A 117 -1.26 9.46 -11.00
CA ILE A 117 -1.86 8.16 -11.32
C ILE A 117 -0.76 7.20 -11.77
N TYR A 118 -0.58 6.13 -11.01
CA TYR A 118 0.46 5.12 -11.23
C TYR A 118 -0.23 3.86 -11.74
N ILE A 119 0.01 3.54 -13.01
CA ILE A 119 -0.68 2.46 -13.72
C ILE A 119 0.26 1.27 -13.83
N SER A 120 -0.15 0.14 -13.25
CA SER A 120 0.49 -1.14 -13.50
C SER A 120 -0.08 -1.74 -14.79
N ASN A 121 0.65 -1.57 -15.89
CA ASN A 121 0.23 -1.93 -17.24
C ASN A 121 0.51 -3.41 -17.54
N TYR A 122 -0.50 -4.25 -17.31
CA TYR A 122 -0.49 -5.69 -17.56
C TYR A 122 -0.92 -6.07 -18.99
N GLY A 123 -0.72 -5.17 -19.97
CA GLY A 123 -1.07 -5.41 -21.36
C GLY A 123 -2.58 -5.50 -21.57
N GLN A 124 -3.05 -6.64 -22.11
CA GLN A 124 -4.47 -6.84 -22.43
C GLN A 124 -5.40 -6.81 -21.20
N LEU A 125 -4.88 -7.11 -20.01
CA LEU A 125 -5.67 -7.04 -18.77
C LEU A 125 -5.98 -5.58 -18.38
N SER A 126 -5.06 -4.65 -18.68
CA SER A 126 -5.21 -3.22 -18.36
C SER A 126 -6.03 -2.47 -19.42
N ARG A 127 -7.25 -2.95 -19.68
CA ARG A 127 -8.13 -2.48 -20.77
C ARG A 127 -8.47 -0.98 -20.74
N ALA A 128 -8.48 -0.37 -19.55
CA ALA A 128 -8.76 1.05 -19.37
C ALA A 128 -7.49 1.93 -19.42
N ARG A 129 -6.30 1.36 -19.65
CA ARG A 129 -5.02 2.08 -19.64
C ARG A 129 -5.05 3.33 -20.52
N ASN A 130 -5.49 3.20 -21.77
CA ASN A 130 -5.48 4.33 -22.70
C ASN A 130 -6.43 5.44 -22.21
N GLN A 131 -7.58 5.08 -21.64
CA GLN A 131 -8.49 6.07 -21.04
C GLN A 131 -7.83 6.84 -19.88
N PHE A 132 -7.02 6.16 -19.05
CA PHE A 132 -6.24 6.85 -18.01
C PHE A 132 -5.16 7.75 -18.59
N VAL A 133 -4.44 7.32 -19.62
CA VAL A 133 -3.42 8.15 -20.29
C VAL A 133 -4.07 9.40 -20.86
N ASP A 134 -5.15 9.25 -21.63
CA ASP A 134 -5.90 10.37 -22.21
C ASP A 134 -6.46 11.30 -21.12
N PHE A 135 -6.96 10.75 -20.01
CA PHE A 135 -7.43 11.52 -18.86
C PHE A 135 -6.30 12.33 -18.23
N CYS A 136 -5.13 11.71 -18.03
CA CYS A 136 -3.99 12.40 -17.45
C CYS A 136 -3.45 13.50 -18.37
N GLU A 137 -3.37 13.25 -19.67
CA GLU A 137 -2.96 14.25 -20.67
C GLU A 137 -3.94 15.42 -20.70
N LYS A 138 -5.25 15.14 -20.76
CA LYS A 138 -6.31 16.16 -20.79
C LYS A 138 -6.27 17.11 -19.60
N TYR A 139 -5.99 16.59 -18.40
CA TYR A 139 -6.02 17.35 -17.15
C TYR A 139 -4.63 17.67 -16.60
N ASN A 140 -3.56 17.41 -17.36
CA ASN A 140 -2.16 17.63 -16.97
C ASN A 140 -1.80 16.96 -15.62
N ILE A 141 -2.19 15.71 -15.45
CA ILE A 141 -1.92 14.88 -14.26
C ILE A 141 -0.64 14.07 -14.49
N GLU A 142 0.24 13.97 -13.48
CA GLU A 142 1.41 13.08 -13.56
C GLU A 142 0.95 11.62 -13.70
N CYS A 143 1.33 10.98 -14.82
CA CYS A 143 1.01 9.60 -15.11
C CYS A 143 2.29 8.75 -15.16
N ASN A 144 2.39 7.76 -14.28
CA ASN A 144 3.50 6.80 -14.27
C ASN A 144 3.01 5.45 -14.82
N LEU A 145 3.47 5.10 -16.02
CA LEU A 145 3.10 3.84 -16.67
C LEU A 145 4.16 2.77 -16.43
N LYS A 146 3.90 1.83 -15.52
CA LYS A 146 4.80 0.71 -15.19
C LYS A 146 4.49 -0.46 -16.11
N LYS A 147 5.34 -0.74 -17.09
CA LYS A 147 5.16 -1.85 -18.04
C LYS A 147 5.33 -3.20 -17.33
N TYR A 148 4.34 -4.07 -17.37
CA TYR A 148 4.36 -5.41 -16.75
C TYR A 148 3.85 -6.50 -17.71
N HIS A 149 4.11 -6.33 -19.01
CA HIS A 149 3.81 -7.30 -20.05
C HIS A 149 5.03 -7.41 -20.98
N ASP A 150 5.04 -8.44 -21.82
CA ASP A 150 6.15 -8.80 -22.71
C ASP A 150 7.44 -9.14 -21.94
N GLU A 151 8.60 -9.00 -22.60
CA GLU A 151 9.93 -9.37 -22.08
C GLU A 151 10.58 -8.27 -21.21
N ASP A 152 10.26 -7.01 -21.45
CA ASP A 152 10.85 -5.80 -20.81
C ASP A 152 10.01 -5.30 -19.63
N GLN A 153 9.61 -6.21 -18.74
CA GLN A 153 8.80 -5.87 -17.58
C GLN A 153 9.58 -5.01 -16.57
N TYR A 154 8.86 -4.14 -15.88
CA TYR A 154 9.35 -3.31 -14.80
C TYR A 154 9.96 -4.20 -13.70
N PHE A 155 11.21 -3.93 -13.34
CA PHE A 155 12.05 -4.79 -12.48
C PHE A 155 12.20 -6.24 -12.95
N GLY A 156 12.06 -6.51 -14.25
CA GLY A 156 12.14 -7.86 -14.84
C GLY A 156 10.95 -8.76 -14.50
N GLY A 157 9.89 -8.22 -13.90
CA GLY A 157 8.72 -8.98 -13.47
C GLY A 157 8.61 -9.11 -11.95
N TRP A 158 7.72 -10.00 -11.51
CA TRP A 158 7.39 -10.19 -10.10
C TRP A 158 8.25 -11.26 -9.44
N ILE A 159 8.23 -11.29 -8.11
CA ILE A 159 8.81 -12.38 -7.33
C ILE A 159 7.69 -13.34 -6.91
N ASP A 160 8.06 -14.60 -6.64
CA ASP A 160 7.11 -15.58 -6.13
C ASP A 160 6.78 -15.34 -4.65
N ASN A 161 5.52 -14.95 -4.41
CA ASN A 161 4.95 -14.72 -3.08
C ASN A 161 3.98 -15.83 -2.64
N THR A 162 3.87 -16.95 -3.36
CA THR A 162 2.84 -17.98 -3.10
C THR A 162 3.13 -18.89 -1.90
N ASN A 163 4.37 -18.90 -1.42
CA ASN A 163 4.78 -19.76 -0.30
C ASN A 163 5.50 -18.95 0.81
N PRO A 164 4.78 -18.08 1.53
CA PRO A 164 5.35 -17.36 2.66
C PRO A 164 5.50 -18.30 3.86
N HIS A 165 6.73 -18.49 4.33
CA HIS A 165 7.07 -19.34 5.48
C HIS A 165 8.23 -18.73 6.26
N ASP A 166 8.40 -19.15 7.52
CA ASP A 166 9.55 -18.71 8.33
C ASP A 166 10.85 -19.19 7.69
N LEU A 167 11.68 -18.25 7.23
CA LEU A 167 12.95 -18.53 6.56
C LEU A 167 14.02 -19.02 7.54
N LYS A 168 13.75 -18.98 8.86
CA LYS A 168 14.65 -19.44 9.93
C LYS A 168 16.05 -18.82 9.87
N GLU A 169 16.12 -17.58 9.41
CA GLU A 169 17.37 -16.83 9.31
C GLU A 169 17.95 -16.57 10.71
N PRO A 170 19.29 -16.59 10.86
CA PRO A 170 19.93 -16.14 12.09
C PRO A 170 19.53 -14.69 12.40
N GLY A 171 19.35 -14.36 13.69
CA GLY A 171 18.86 -13.04 14.10
C GLY A 171 19.67 -11.87 13.54
N TYR A 172 21.00 -11.98 13.50
CA TYR A 172 21.86 -10.92 12.95
C TYR A 172 21.66 -10.70 11.43
N VAL A 173 21.37 -11.77 10.67
CA VAL A 173 21.06 -11.71 9.23
C VAL A 173 19.71 -11.02 9.03
N LEU A 174 18.71 -11.42 9.83
CA LEU A 174 17.38 -10.84 9.79
C LEU A 174 17.42 -9.33 10.05
N GLU A 175 18.14 -8.88 11.08
CA GLU A 175 18.30 -7.47 11.42
C GLU A 175 19.01 -6.69 10.31
N ALA A 176 20.11 -7.24 9.77
CA ALA A 176 20.82 -6.60 8.66
C ALA A 176 19.92 -6.43 7.42
N ASN A 177 19.17 -7.47 7.05
CA ASN A 177 18.27 -7.41 5.90
C ASN A 177 17.06 -6.49 6.14
N ALA A 178 16.51 -6.48 7.36
CA ALA A 178 15.40 -5.59 7.71
C ALA A 178 15.79 -4.11 7.64
N ARG A 179 17.03 -3.77 8.05
CA ARG A 179 17.60 -2.43 7.93
C ARG A 179 17.81 -2.01 6.48
N ASN A 180 18.29 -2.92 5.63
CA ASN A 180 18.55 -2.65 4.21
C ASN A 180 17.31 -2.76 3.31
N CYS A 181 16.18 -3.22 3.85
CA CYS A 181 14.94 -3.37 3.09
C CYS A 181 14.51 -2.05 2.44
N PRO A 182 14.14 -2.03 1.15
CA PRO A 182 13.69 -0.82 0.48
C PRO A 182 12.53 -0.12 1.19
N GLN A 183 11.63 -0.89 1.81
CA GLN A 183 10.48 -0.38 2.58
C GLN A 183 10.93 0.45 3.80
N ASN A 184 12.06 0.09 4.42
CA ASN A 184 12.67 0.86 5.51
C ASN A 184 13.20 2.20 4.98
N ARG A 185 13.96 2.16 3.89
CA ARG A 185 14.61 3.34 3.29
C ARG A 185 13.61 4.40 2.81
N ILE A 186 12.43 3.97 2.35
CA ILE A 186 11.37 4.89 1.92
C ILE A 186 10.40 5.28 3.03
N LYS A 187 10.68 4.94 4.31
CA LYS A 187 9.78 5.17 5.45
C LYS A 187 8.31 4.88 5.09
N ASN A 188 8.06 3.67 4.57
CA ASN A 188 6.73 3.26 4.16
C ASN A 188 5.84 3.00 5.38
N MET A 189 4.56 3.27 5.23
CA MET A 189 3.49 2.97 6.16
C MET A 189 2.31 2.39 5.38
N HIS A 190 1.62 1.42 5.96
CA HIS A 190 0.53 0.69 5.33
C HIS A 190 -0.60 0.50 6.31
N VAL A 191 -1.79 0.95 5.94
CA VAL A 191 -2.97 0.99 6.79
C VAL A 191 -4.05 0.11 6.20
N TYR A 192 -4.53 -0.84 7.00
CA TYR A 192 -5.63 -1.71 6.64
C TYR A 192 -6.45 -2.05 7.89
N ASP A 193 -7.75 -1.77 7.82
CA ASP A 193 -8.74 -2.08 8.85
C ASP A 193 -8.31 -1.77 10.29
N GLY A 194 -7.96 -0.50 10.55
CA GLY A 194 -7.61 -0.04 11.88
C GLY A 194 -6.21 -0.43 12.36
N LYS A 195 -5.37 -1.01 11.50
CA LYS A 195 -3.98 -1.38 11.82
C LYS A 195 -3.02 -0.58 10.94
N LEU A 196 -2.05 0.09 11.57
CA LEU A 196 -0.93 0.76 10.91
C LEU A 196 0.33 -0.11 11.03
N HIS A 197 0.87 -0.49 9.88
CA HIS A 197 2.08 -1.30 9.73
C HIS A 197 3.17 -0.53 8.99
N ARG A 198 4.43 -0.95 9.13
CA ARG A 198 5.55 -0.39 8.35
C ARG A 198 5.64 -0.84 6.88
N CYS A 199 4.88 -1.85 6.45
CA CYS A 199 4.84 -2.31 5.06
C CYS A 199 3.64 -3.24 4.78
N ALA A 200 3.30 -3.39 3.49
CA ALA A 200 2.23 -4.28 3.02
C ALA A 200 2.40 -5.72 3.49
N ASN A 201 3.60 -6.31 3.35
CA ASN A 201 3.84 -7.68 3.82
C ASN A 201 3.62 -7.84 5.33
N SER A 202 3.93 -6.82 6.14
CA SER A 202 3.65 -6.89 7.57
C SER A 202 2.16 -6.86 7.88
N CYS A 203 1.37 -6.20 7.05
CA CYS A 203 -0.07 -6.14 7.14
C CYS A 203 -0.71 -7.46 6.69
N PHE A 204 -0.49 -7.84 5.42
CA PHE A 204 -1.20 -8.97 4.82
C PHE A 204 -0.72 -10.33 5.31
N MET A 205 0.56 -10.51 5.65
CA MET A 205 1.00 -11.78 6.27
C MET A 205 0.40 -11.99 7.66
N LEU A 206 0.14 -10.90 8.40
CA LEU A 206 -0.60 -10.98 9.66
C LEU A 206 -2.07 -11.32 9.40
N GLU A 207 -2.69 -10.69 8.39
CA GLU A 207 -4.08 -10.98 8.00
C GLU A 207 -4.28 -12.44 7.56
N MET A 208 -3.28 -13.03 6.90
CA MET A 208 -3.24 -14.46 6.55
C MET A 208 -3.10 -15.40 7.77
N GLY A 209 -2.82 -14.87 8.97
CA GLY A 209 -2.60 -15.68 10.16
C GLY A 209 -1.28 -16.47 10.18
N LEU A 210 -0.26 -16.05 9.40
CA LEU A 210 1.01 -16.78 9.28
C LEU A 210 1.85 -16.80 10.57
N PHE A 211 1.61 -15.84 11.47
CA PHE A 211 2.29 -15.74 12.75
C PHE A 211 1.44 -14.98 13.77
N PRO A 212 1.62 -15.24 15.07
CA PRO A 212 1.06 -14.38 16.10
C PRO A 212 1.75 -13.00 16.05
N PRO A 213 1.01 -11.91 16.25
CA PRO A 213 1.60 -10.58 16.32
C PRO A 213 2.53 -10.46 17.53
N LYS A 214 3.63 -9.71 17.38
CA LYS A 214 4.45 -9.27 18.50
C LYS A 214 4.05 -7.85 18.90
N GLU A 215 4.18 -7.52 20.18
CA GLU A 215 4.02 -6.16 20.67
C GLU A 215 4.90 -5.17 19.87
N GLY A 216 4.29 -4.06 19.47
CA GLY A 216 4.91 -3.03 18.65
C GLY A 216 5.08 -3.34 17.16
N ASP A 217 4.68 -4.52 16.65
CA ASP A 217 4.76 -4.81 15.20
C ASP A 217 3.80 -3.96 14.34
N PHE A 218 2.75 -3.44 14.98
CA PHE A 218 1.77 -2.54 14.37
C PHE A 218 1.09 -1.70 15.45
N VAL A 219 0.42 -0.64 15.03
CA VAL A 219 -0.41 0.19 15.90
C VAL A 219 -1.88 -0.04 15.56
N ARG A 220 -2.71 -0.28 16.59
CA ARG A 220 -4.17 -0.24 16.46
C ARG A 220 -4.62 1.21 16.48
N LEU A 221 -4.95 1.74 15.30
CA LEU A 221 -5.34 3.14 15.12
C LEU A 221 -6.58 3.49 15.95
N ARG A 222 -7.59 2.61 15.92
CA ARG A 222 -8.90 2.82 16.53
C ARG A 222 -8.98 2.46 18.02
N ASP A 223 -7.89 1.96 18.62
CA ASP A 223 -7.85 1.59 20.03
C ASP A 223 -7.72 2.85 20.90
N THR A 224 -8.73 3.15 21.71
CA THR A 224 -8.76 4.34 22.58
C THR A 224 -8.15 4.10 23.96
N SER A 225 -7.76 2.86 24.28
CA SER A 225 -7.07 2.55 25.54
C SER A 225 -5.58 2.92 25.50
N VAL A 226 -5.00 2.99 24.29
CA VAL A 226 -3.60 3.37 24.06
C VAL A 226 -3.54 4.85 23.72
N SER A 227 -2.70 5.60 24.44
CA SER A 227 -2.56 7.05 24.25
C SER A 227 -1.91 7.37 22.89
N ARG A 228 -2.14 8.61 22.42
CA ARG A 228 -1.50 9.11 21.19
C ARG A 228 0.02 9.04 21.28
N ASP A 229 0.61 9.44 22.41
CA ASP A 229 2.06 9.47 22.57
C ASP A 229 2.66 8.06 22.61
N GLU A 230 1.97 7.11 23.24
CA GLU A 230 2.38 5.70 23.21
C GLU A 230 2.30 5.09 21.81
N LYS A 231 1.26 5.40 21.02
CA LYS A 231 1.20 5.01 19.61
C LYS A 231 2.36 5.59 18.82
N ARG A 232 2.71 6.86 19.04
CA ARG A 232 3.84 7.52 18.36
C ARG A 232 5.18 6.89 18.75
N GLU A 233 5.37 6.52 20.00
CA GLU A 233 6.56 5.80 20.48
C GLU A 233 6.69 4.42 19.84
N ILE A 234 5.58 3.69 19.68
CA ILE A 234 5.62 2.42 18.94
C ILE A 234 6.03 2.64 17.47
N ILE A 235 5.53 3.70 16.84
CA ILE A 235 5.82 4.01 15.42
C ILE A 235 7.27 4.46 15.23
N SER A 236 7.85 5.25 16.14
CA SER A 236 9.27 5.67 16.03
C SER A 236 10.19 4.45 16.00
N GLN A 237 9.84 3.39 16.74
CA GLN A 237 10.58 2.13 16.79
C GLN A 237 10.38 1.26 15.53
N PHE A 238 9.46 1.57 14.60
CA PHE A 238 9.19 0.74 13.39
C PHE A 238 10.43 0.41 12.58
N TYR A 239 11.45 1.25 12.64
CA TYR A 239 12.66 1.17 11.82
C TYR A 239 13.92 0.72 12.57
N GLU A 240 13.83 0.50 13.89
CA GLU A 240 14.99 0.11 14.71
C GLU A 240 15.33 -1.38 14.60
N HIS A 241 14.29 -2.23 14.51
CA HIS A 241 14.40 -3.68 14.59
C HIS A 241 13.57 -4.40 13.53
N ALA A 242 13.98 -5.63 13.21
CA ALA A 242 13.18 -6.51 12.37
C ALA A 242 11.83 -6.83 13.03
N ARG A 243 10.76 -6.77 12.23
CA ARG A 243 9.41 -7.15 12.65
C ARG A 243 9.19 -8.64 12.46
N ARG A 244 8.16 -9.21 13.12
CA ARG A 244 7.86 -10.64 12.98
C ARG A 244 7.69 -11.05 11.52
N SER A 245 7.01 -10.22 10.73
CA SER A 245 6.82 -10.39 9.29
C SER A 245 8.11 -10.48 8.48
N CYS A 246 9.21 -9.84 8.94
CA CYS A 246 10.49 -9.90 8.25
C CYS A 246 11.04 -11.33 8.17
N ARG A 247 10.73 -12.20 9.14
CA ARG A 247 11.13 -13.63 9.13
C ARG A 247 10.50 -14.43 8.00
N TYR A 248 9.36 -13.96 7.48
CA TYR A 248 8.56 -14.64 6.46
C TYR A 248 8.71 -13.98 5.07
N CYS A 249 9.32 -12.79 5.03
CA CYS A 249 9.37 -11.96 3.85
C CYS A 249 10.61 -12.26 2.99
N LYS A 250 10.40 -12.72 1.75
CA LYS A 250 11.47 -12.88 0.75
C LYS A 250 11.82 -11.57 0.04
N GLN A 251 10.95 -10.55 0.07
CA GLN A 251 11.18 -9.26 -0.61
C GLN A 251 12.51 -8.59 -0.24
N LYS A 252 13.05 -8.86 0.96
CA LYS A 252 14.37 -8.37 1.38
C LYS A 252 15.54 -8.93 0.55
N TYR A 253 15.29 -9.94 -0.27
CA TYR A 253 16.22 -10.55 -1.22
C TYR A 253 15.87 -10.26 -2.68
N MET A 254 14.99 -9.30 -2.96
CA MET A 254 14.42 -9.07 -4.30
C MET A 254 15.44 -8.96 -5.43
N ASP A 255 16.65 -8.48 -5.17
CA ASP A 255 17.68 -8.28 -6.19
C ASP A 255 18.29 -9.59 -6.70
N ILE A 256 18.16 -10.70 -5.95
CA ILE A 256 18.69 -12.02 -6.31
C ILE A 256 17.60 -13.08 -6.53
N LEU A 257 16.33 -12.73 -6.32
CA LEU A 257 15.23 -13.66 -6.54
C LEU A 257 14.93 -13.81 -8.03
N PRO A 258 14.60 -15.04 -8.48
CA PRO A 258 14.04 -15.27 -9.80
C PRO A 258 12.84 -14.35 -10.06
N ARG A 259 12.71 -13.91 -11.30
CA ARG A 259 11.60 -13.08 -11.76
C ARG A 259 10.62 -13.90 -12.60
N TYR A 260 9.35 -13.59 -12.44
CA TYR A 260 8.23 -14.27 -13.06
C TYR A 260 7.34 -13.25 -13.78
N PRO A 261 6.60 -13.68 -14.82
CA PRO A 261 5.62 -12.82 -15.46
C PRO A 261 4.65 -12.21 -14.46
N ALA A 262 4.48 -10.89 -14.52
CA ALA A 262 3.49 -10.20 -13.72
C ALA A 262 2.07 -10.58 -14.11
N ALA A 263 1.15 -10.53 -13.14
CA ALA A 263 -0.29 -10.67 -13.36
C ALA A 263 -0.76 -11.94 -14.11
N GLU A 264 -0.03 -13.07 -14.01
CA GLU A 264 -0.59 -14.39 -14.35
C GLU A 264 -1.86 -14.62 -13.52
N GLN A 265 -3.00 -14.86 -14.19
CA GLN A 265 -4.31 -15.05 -13.54
C GLN A 265 -4.52 -16.51 -13.14
N MET A 266 -5.38 -16.73 -12.15
CA MET A 266 -5.85 -18.05 -11.69
C MET A 266 -7.33 -18.23 -11.94
#